data_AF-A0A086J8W4-F1
#
_entry.id   AF-A0A086J8W4-F1
#
_cell.length_a   1.000
_cell.length_b   1.000
_cell.length_c   1.000
_cell.angle_alpha   90.00
_cell.angle_beta   90.00
_cell.angle_gamma   90.00
#
_symmetry.space_group_name_H-M   'P 1'
#
loop_
_entity.id
_entity.type
_entity.pdbx_description
1 polymer ?
#
loop_
_entity_poly.entity_id
_entity_poly.type
_entity_poly.pdbx_seq_one_letter_code
_entity_poly.pdbx_strand_id
1 'polypeptide(L)'
;GELKRLECDIPYRVFLKGRLYPGLAMSRALGDAIASHAGVSCEPDLSTVELDRSCLFVIIASDGVWEFISNQEAVNIVNEAMGSERKVRAKAAAERLALEAFKRWVEEEGNVVDDITCQIICLR
;
A
#
# COMPACT_ATOMS: atom_id res chain seq x y z
N GLY A 1 9.57 -22.07 -5.53
CA GLY A 1 10.18 -21.82 -4.22
C GLY A 1 9.38 -22.57 -3.17
N GLU A 2 9.47 -22.16 -1.92
CA GLU A 2 8.63 -22.64 -0.83
C GLU A 2 8.19 -21.47 0.05
N LEU A 3 6.99 -21.58 0.63
CA LEU A 3 6.47 -20.59 1.57
C LEU A 3 6.89 -20.99 2.98
N LYS A 4 7.44 -20.04 3.73
CA LYS A 4 7.69 -20.20 5.17
C LYS A 4 7.18 -18.97 5.90
N ARG A 5 6.78 -19.16 7.15
CA ARG A 5 6.52 -18.09 8.11
C ARG A 5 7.44 -18.34 9.30
N LEU A 6 8.47 -17.51 9.45
CA LEU A 6 9.41 -17.60 10.56
C LEU A 6 8.78 -17.04 11.85
N GLU A 7 9.45 -17.23 12.98
CA GLU A 7 8.89 -16.92 14.31
C GLU A 7 8.50 -15.45 14.51
N CYS A 8 9.13 -14.52 13.77
CA CYS A 8 8.83 -13.09 13.81
C CYS A 8 8.10 -12.58 12.56
N ASP A 9 7.67 -13.46 11.66
CA ASP A 9 6.99 -13.05 10.43
C ASP A 9 5.48 -12.90 10.65
N ILE A 10 4.96 -11.73 10.26
CA ILE A 10 3.51 -11.51 10.15
C ILE A 10 2.95 -12.28 8.93
N PRO A 11 3.39 -12.03 7.68
CA PRO A 11 2.97 -12.79 6.51
C PRO A 11 3.85 -14.01 6.22
N TYR A 12 3.35 -14.94 5.40
CA TYR A 12 4.21 -15.92 4.74
C TYR A 12 5.15 -15.22 3.75
N ARG A 13 6.37 -15.72 3.66
CA ARG A 13 7.40 -15.22 2.74
C ARG A 13 7.82 -16.30 1.74
N VAL A 14 8.24 -15.85 0.56
CA VAL A 14 8.75 -16.70 -0.52
C VAL A 14 10.24 -16.92 -0.38
N PHE A 15 10.64 -18.19 -0.32
CA PHE A 15 12.03 -18.62 -0.23
C PHE A 15 12.40 -19.55 -1.39
N LEU A 16 13.69 -19.63 -1.70
CA LEU A 16 14.21 -20.75 -2.48
C LEU A 16 14.13 -22.06 -1.68
N LYS A 17 13.89 -23.17 -2.36
CA LYS A 17 13.71 -24.48 -1.73
C LYS A 17 14.96 -24.86 -0.92
N GLY A 18 14.77 -25.18 0.35
CA GLY A 18 15.85 -25.52 1.28
C GLY A 18 16.74 -24.35 1.69
N ARG A 19 16.35 -23.09 1.40
CA ARG A 19 17.10 -21.88 1.75
C ARG A 19 16.27 -20.95 2.64
N LEU A 20 16.93 -19.97 3.25
CA LEU A 20 16.32 -18.90 4.05
C LEU A 20 16.42 -17.52 3.36
N TYR A 21 16.62 -17.51 2.05
CA TYR A 21 16.58 -16.31 1.21
C TYR A 21 15.73 -16.57 -0.05
N PRO A 22 15.18 -15.52 -0.72
CA PRO A 22 15.28 -14.11 -0.36
C PRO A 22 14.36 -13.68 0.80
N GLY A 23 13.27 -14.41 1.06
CA GLY A 23 12.33 -14.06 2.12
C GLY A 23 11.40 -12.88 1.74
N LEU A 24 10.93 -12.87 0.50
CA LEU A 24 10.06 -11.81 -0.01
C LEU A 24 8.63 -11.99 0.53
N ALA A 25 8.03 -10.94 1.07
CA ALA A 25 6.66 -10.97 1.63
C ALA A 25 5.55 -10.91 0.57
N MET A 26 5.91 -10.83 -0.72
CA MET A 26 4.97 -10.73 -1.84
C MET A 26 5.19 -11.84 -2.86
N SER A 27 4.12 -12.22 -3.56
CA SER A 27 4.16 -13.21 -4.66
C SER A 27 4.46 -12.59 -6.01
N ARG A 28 4.42 -11.25 -6.11
CA ARG A 28 4.72 -10.49 -7.33
C ARG A 28 5.60 -9.30 -7.02
N ALA A 29 6.60 -9.07 -7.85
CA ALA A 29 7.51 -7.94 -7.73
C ALA A 29 8.27 -7.69 -9.05
N LEU A 30 8.72 -6.45 -9.22
CA LEU A 30 9.63 -6.07 -10.30
C LEU A 30 11.07 -6.16 -9.80
N GLY A 31 11.98 -6.63 -10.65
CA GLY A 31 13.43 -6.56 -10.39
C GLY A 31 14.00 -7.66 -9.47
N ASP A 32 13.18 -8.41 -8.74
CA ASP A 32 13.63 -9.48 -7.83
C ASP A 32 14.11 -10.74 -8.57
N ALA A 33 15.28 -10.65 -9.22
CA ALA A 33 15.84 -11.70 -10.06
C ALA A 33 16.00 -13.04 -9.33
N ILE A 34 16.42 -13.03 -8.06
CA ILE A 34 16.54 -14.27 -7.26
C ILE A 34 15.16 -14.85 -6.95
N ALA A 35 14.21 -14.02 -6.53
CA ALA A 35 12.88 -14.47 -6.16
C ALA A 35 12.07 -14.98 -7.37
N SER A 36 12.38 -14.50 -8.58
CA SER A 36 11.76 -15.01 -9.82
C SER A 36 12.00 -16.52 -10.02
N HIS A 37 13.18 -17.02 -9.64
CA HIS A 37 13.49 -18.46 -9.63
C HIS A 37 12.71 -19.23 -8.55
N ALA A 38 12.14 -18.52 -7.58
CA ALA A 38 11.25 -19.05 -6.56
C ALA A 38 9.76 -18.99 -6.94
N GLY A 39 9.42 -18.47 -8.12
CA GLY A 39 8.04 -18.35 -8.61
C GLY A 39 7.40 -16.98 -8.37
N VAL A 40 8.17 -15.97 -7.95
CA VAL A 40 7.69 -14.58 -7.90
C VAL A 40 7.52 -14.05 -9.31
N SER A 41 6.34 -13.52 -9.63
CA SER A 41 6.02 -13.03 -10.98
C SER A 41 6.19 -11.52 -11.08
N CYS A 42 6.62 -11.03 -12.25
CA CYS A 42 6.56 -9.61 -12.61
C CYS A 42 5.28 -9.23 -13.38
N GLU A 43 4.39 -10.20 -13.64
CA GLU A 43 3.15 -9.97 -14.37
C GLU A 43 2.11 -9.26 -13.48
N PRO A 44 1.63 -8.06 -13.87
CA PRO A 44 0.65 -7.33 -13.09
C PRO A 44 -0.75 -7.93 -13.24
N ASP A 45 -1.61 -7.67 -12.27
CA ASP A 45 -3.05 -7.81 -12.45
C ASP A 45 -3.60 -6.58 -13.16
N LEU A 46 -4.37 -6.80 -14.23
CA LEU A 46 -5.00 -5.74 -15.00
C LEU A 46 -6.49 -5.70 -14.71
N SER A 47 -6.99 -4.52 -14.34
CA SER A 47 -8.41 -4.25 -14.19
C SER A 47 -8.76 -2.95 -14.92
N THR A 48 -10.00 -2.86 -15.39
CA THR A 48 -10.54 -1.65 -16.02
C THR A 48 -11.87 -1.33 -15.36
N VAL A 49 -12.03 -0.07 -14.96
CA VAL A 49 -13.22 0.42 -14.29
C VAL A 49 -13.75 1.62 -15.07
N GLU A 50 -15.02 1.58 -15.43
CA GLU A 50 -15.68 2.72 -16.07
C GLU A 50 -15.94 3.81 -15.02
N LEU A 51 -15.53 5.03 -15.32
CA LEU A 51 -15.71 6.16 -14.43
C LEU A 51 -17.07 6.83 -14.68
N ASP A 52 -17.92 6.85 -13.67
CA ASP A 52 -19.19 7.57 -13.71
C ASP A 52 -19.13 8.85 -12.88
N ARG A 53 -20.27 9.58 -12.81
CA ARG A 53 -20.41 10.86 -12.07
C ARG A 53 -20.22 10.74 -10.55
N SER A 54 -20.27 9.54 -9.99
CA SER A 54 -20.05 9.26 -8.58
C SER A 54 -18.57 9.07 -8.22
N CYS A 55 -17.70 8.75 -9.18
CA CYS A 55 -16.26 8.62 -8.94
C CYS A 55 -15.59 9.98 -8.73
N LEU A 56 -15.21 10.31 -7.49
CA LEU A 56 -14.69 11.64 -7.14
C LEU A 56 -13.17 11.73 -7.26
N PHE A 57 -12.47 10.71 -6.78
CA PHE A 57 -11.00 10.67 -6.73
C PHE A 57 -10.52 9.21 -6.64
N VAL A 58 -9.23 9.01 -6.89
CA VAL A 58 -8.52 7.75 -6.69
C VAL A 58 -7.39 7.97 -5.67
N ILE A 59 -7.23 7.03 -4.75
CA ILE A 59 -6.10 6.96 -3.82
C ILE A 59 -5.16 5.86 -4.31
N ILE A 60 -3.89 6.20 -4.52
CA ILE A 60 -2.82 5.24 -4.78
C ILE A 60 -1.80 5.42 -3.65
N ALA A 61 -1.46 4.35 -2.94
CA ALA A 61 -0.52 4.43 -1.82
C ALA A 61 0.25 3.13 -1.61
N SER A 62 1.42 3.22 -0.95
CA SER A 62 2.16 2.06 -0.43
C SER A 62 1.41 1.40 0.73
N ASP A 63 1.80 0.18 1.08
CA ASP A 63 1.35 -0.57 2.25
C ASP A 63 1.54 0.20 3.57
N GLY A 64 2.55 1.06 3.66
CA GLY A 64 2.70 2.02 4.76
C GLY A 64 1.43 2.85 5.07
N VAL A 65 0.52 3.07 4.12
CA VAL A 65 -0.81 3.66 4.42
C VAL A 65 -1.82 2.61 4.87
N TRP A 66 -1.85 1.46 4.19
CA TRP A 66 -2.92 0.47 4.30
C TRP A 66 -2.79 -0.47 5.49
N GLU A 67 -1.62 -0.54 6.13
CA GLU A 67 -1.39 -1.41 7.30
C GLU A 67 -2.39 -1.13 8.43
N PHE A 68 -2.62 0.16 8.74
CA PHE A 68 -3.47 0.58 9.86
C PHE A 68 -4.66 1.45 9.46
N ILE A 69 -4.88 1.67 8.16
CA ILE A 69 -6.01 2.47 7.65
C ILE A 69 -6.80 1.65 6.65
N SER A 70 -8.09 1.46 6.94
CA SER A 70 -8.99 0.77 6.02
C SER A 70 -9.31 1.62 4.78
N ASN A 71 -9.68 0.96 3.67
CA ASN A 71 -10.04 1.65 2.42
C ASN A 71 -11.11 2.75 2.62
N GLN A 72 -12.16 2.46 3.38
CA GLN A 72 -13.25 3.42 3.61
C GLN A 72 -12.80 4.60 4.49
N GLU A 73 -11.92 4.34 5.45
CA GLU A 73 -11.38 5.37 6.31
C GLU A 73 -10.45 6.33 5.56
N ALA A 74 -9.57 5.80 4.71
CA ALA A 74 -8.75 6.62 3.83
C ALA A 74 -9.62 7.53 2.93
N VAL A 75 -10.71 6.99 2.39
CA VAL A 75 -11.69 7.76 1.62
C VAL A 75 -12.32 8.88 2.45
N ASN A 76 -12.70 8.60 3.71
CA ASN A 76 -13.31 9.59 4.59
C ASN A 76 -12.31 10.72 4.90
N ILE A 77 -11.09 10.38 5.32
CA ILE A 77 -10.02 11.35 5.63
C ILE A 77 -9.76 12.27 4.43
N VAL A 78 -9.60 11.69 3.24
CA VAL A 78 -9.33 12.44 2.02
C VAL A 78 -10.52 13.33 1.64
N ASN A 79 -11.74 12.81 1.73
CA ASN A 79 -12.94 13.57 1.39
C ASN A 79 -13.19 14.73 2.36
N GLU A 80 -12.96 14.54 3.66
CA GLU A 80 -13.03 15.60 4.68
C GLU A 80 -11.97 16.68 4.47
N ALA A 81 -10.72 16.28 4.20
CA ALA A 81 -9.63 17.22 3.95
C ALA A 81 -9.84 18.06 2.67
N MET A 82 -10.42 17.46 1.64
CA MET A 82 -10.75 18.15 0.39
C MET A 82 -11.95 19.10 0.52
N GLY A 83 -12.97 18.73 1.29
CA GLY A 83 -14.21 19.49 1.38
C GLY A 83 -14.83 19.79 0.00
N SER A 84 -15.28 21.03 -0.21
CA SER A 84 -15.84 21.51 -1.48
C SER A 84 -14.78 21.83 -2.55
N GLU A 85 -13.51 22.02 -2.18
CA GLU A 85 -12.43 22.51 -3.05
C GLU A 85 -11.46 21.40 -3.46
N ARG A 86 -12.00 20.30 -3.99
CA ARG A 86 -11.27 19.03 -4.22
C ARG A 86 -9.91 19.19 -4.91
N LYS A 87 -9.86 19.87 -6.06
CA LYS A 87 -8.62 20.03 -6.84
C LYS A 87 -7.55 20.85 -6.14
N VAL A 88 -7.95 21.91 -5.43
CA VAL A 88 -7.00 22.80 -4.75
C VAL A 88 -6.41 22.09 -3.53
N ARG A 89 -7.22 21.25 -2.87
CA ARG A 89 -6.85 20.60 -1.60
C ARG A 89 -6.37 19.17 -1.74
N ALA A 90 -6.23 18.64 -2.96
CA ALA A 90 -5.75 17.28 -3.21
C ALA A 90 -4.40 16.99 -2.52
N LYS A 91 -3.47 17.94 -2.60
CA LYS A 91 -2.17 17.85 -1.91
C LYS A 91 -2.34 17.80 -0.39
N ALA A 92 -3.12 18.71 0.19
CA ALA A 92 -3.37 18.74 1.63
C ALA A 92 -4.08 17.47 2.12
N ALA A 93 -4.97 16.89 1.30
CA ALA A 93 -5.61 15.62 1.60
C ALA A 93 -4.62 14.45 1.58
N ALA A 94 -3.68 14.42 0.62
CA ALA A 94 -2.60 13.44 0.59
C ALA A 94 -1.71 13.57 1.83
N GLU A 95 -1.27 14.79 2.17
CA GLU A 95 -0.48 15.07 3.38
C GLU A 95 -1.22 14.65 4.66
N ARG A 96 -2.54 14.90 4.71
CA ARG A 96 -3.37 14.50 5.85
C ARG A 96 -3.46 12.98 5.99
N LEU A 97 -3.63 12.25 4.88
CA LEU A 97 -3.66 10.79 4.89
C LEU A 97 -2.30 10.20 5.30
N ALA A 98 -1.20 10.72 4.74
CA ALA A 98 0.14 10.27 5.09
C ALA A 98 0.48 10.54 6.57
N LEU A 99 0.08 11.72 7.10
CA LEU A 99 0.27 12.05 8.51
C LEU A 99 -0.56 11.14 9.44
N GLU A 100 -1.79 10.80 9.04
CA GLU A 100 -2.62 9.87 9.80
C GLU A 100 -1.99 8.48 9.83
N ALA A 101 -1.51 7.98 8.69
CA ALA A 101 -0.80 6.70 8.62
C ALA A 101 0.43 6.71 9.55
N PHE A 102 1.26 7.76 9.48
CA PHE A 102 2.43 7.91 10.33
C PHE A 102 2.08 7.84 11.82
N LYS A 103 1.02 8.52 12.25
CA LYS A 103 0.58 8.48 13.65
C LYS A 103 0.21 7.07 14.10
N ARG A 104 -0.51 6.32 13.27
CA ARG A 104 -0.90 4.93 13.61
C ARG A 104 0.28 4.00 13.68
N TRP A 105 1.26 4.14 12.79
CA TRP A 105 2.52 3.41 12.92
C TRP A 105 3.21 3.68 14.27
N VAL A 106 3.28 4.95 14.69
CA VAL A 106 3.86 5.32 16.00
C VAL A 106 3.02 4.80 17.17
N GLU A 107 1.70 4.75 17.04
CA GLU A 107 0.80 4.25 18.09
C GLU A 107 0.86 2.73 18.24
N GLU A 108 0.94 1.99 17.13
CA GLU A 108 0.90 0.52 17.10
C GLU A 108 2.30 -0.11 17.25
N GLU A 109 3.31 0.41 16.54
CA GLU A 109 4.65 -0.18 16.45
C GLU A 109 5.73 0.67 17.16
N GLY A 110 5.37 1.85 17.67
CA GLY A 110 6.24 2.68 18.51
C GLY A 110 7.39 3.35 17.75
N ASN A 111 8.49 2.62 17.56
CA ASN A 111 9.75 3.14 17.03
C ASN A 111 10.05 2.73 15.58
N VAL A 112 9.14 2.00 14.95
CA VAL A 112 9.26 1.58 13.55
C VAL A 112 8.11 2.18 12.76
N VAL A 113 8.45 2.81 11.64
CA VAL A 113 7.49 3.34 10.68
C VAL A 113 7.98 2.97 9.30
N ASP A 114 7.11 2.39 8.49
CA ASP A 114 7.43 2.08 7.10
C ASP A 114 7.44 3.35 6.21
N ASP A 115 7.95 3.24 5.00
CA ASP A 115 7.89 4.32 4.03
C ASP A 115 6.44 4.58 3.58
N ILE A 116 5.96 5.79 3.85
CA ILE A 116 4.59 6.20 3.54
C ILE A 116 4.59 7.05 2.28
N THR A 117 4.06 6.50 1.19
CA THR A 117 3.85 7.22 -0.08
C THR A 117 2.37 7.18 -0.44
N CYS A 118 1.78 8.34 -0.77
CA CYS A 118 0.41 8.40 -1.28
C CYS A 118 0.24 9.46 -2.37
N GLN A 119 -0.69 9.20 -3.29
CA GLN A 119 -1.10 10.10 -4.36
C GLN A 119 -2.63 10.13 -4.43
N ILE A 120 -3.18 11.34 -4.49
CA ILE A 120 -4.61 11.58 -4.66
C ILE A 120 -4.84 12.15 -6.05
N ILE A 121 -5.61 11.44 -6.86
CA ILE A 121 -5.96 11.84 -8.23
C ILE A 121 -7.41 12.29 -8.23
N CYS A 122 -7.65 13.59 -8.35
CA CYS A 122 -9.01 14.12 -8.51
C CYS A 122 -9.52 13.83 -9.92
N LEU A 123 -10.61 13.09 -10.01
CA LEU A 123 -11.26 12.80 -11.29
C LEU A 123 -12.21 13.95 -11.71
N ARG A 124 -12.53 14.85 -10.77
CA ARG A 124 -13.38 16.03 -10.98
C ARG A 124 -12.89 17.24 -10.21
#